data_AF-A0A951B215-F1
#
_entry.id   AF-A0A951B215-F1
#
_cell.length_a   1.000
_cell.length_b   1.000
_cell.length_c   1.000
_cell.angle_alpha   90.00
_cell.angle_beta   90.00
_cell.angle_gamma   90.00
#
_symmetry.space_group_name_H-M   'P 1'
#
loop_
_entity.id
_entity.type
_entity.pdbx_description
1 polymer ?
#
loop_
_entity_poly.entity_id
_entity_poly.type
_entity_poly.pdbx_seq_one_letter_code
_entity_poly.pdbx_strand_id
1 'polypeptide(L)' 'MDEAPIGSGVLFGIGLWLAADEFVLPYLGLSQPPQQRDLKEHAYEASMHAVYGLCLDAVNLIRRQVA' A
#
# COMPACT_ATOMS: atom_id res chain seq x y z
N MET A 1 3.71 21.53 -10.01
CA MET A 1 3.72 20.09 -9.70
C MET A 1 2.26 19.73 -9.55
N ASP A 2 1.74 18.82 -10.37
CA ASP A 2 0.32 18.51 -10.33
C ASP A 2 -0.06 17.92 -8.97
N GLU A 3 -1.21 18.35 -8.45
CA GLU A 3 -1.78 17.90 -7.19
C GLU A 3 -2.20 16.42 -7.32
N ALA A 4 -1.69 15.56 -6.44
CA ALA A 4 -2.08 14.14 -6.45
C ALA A 4 -3.61 13.98 -6.23
N PRO A 5 -4.35 13.29 -7.12
CA PRO A 5 -5.78 13.10 -6.95
C PRO A 5 -6.12 12.37 -5.64
N ILE A 6 -7.30 12.64 -5.06
CA ILE A 6 -7.81 11.87 -3.92
C ILE A 6 -7.93 10.40 -4.34
N GLY A 7 -7.44 9.48 -3.51
CA GLY A 7 -7.41 8.04 -3.80
C GLY A 7 -6.11 7.56 -4.44
N SER A 8 -5.23 8.47 -4.86
CA SER A 8 -3.90 8.11 -5.37
C SER A 8 -3.03 7.44 -4.29
N GLY A 9 -3.19 7.83 -3.03
CA GLY A 9 -2.56 7.17 -1.90
C GLY A 9 -2.99 5.71 -1.75
N VAL A 10 -4.28 5.39 -1.91
CA VAL A 10 -4.78 4.00 -1.86
C VAL A 10 -4.18 3.15 -2.98
N LEU A 11 -4.18 3.68 -4.21
CA LEU A 11 -3.54 2.99 -5.34
C LEU A 11 -2.05 2.76 -5.10
N PHE A 12 -1.36 3.75 -4.54
CA PHE A 12 0.03 3.63 -4.15
C PHE A 12 0.23 2.55 -3.08
N GLY A 13 -0.60 2.54 -2.03
CA GLY A 13 -0.54 1.55 -0.95
C GLY A 13 -0.73 0.12 -1.48
N ILE A 14 -1.76 -0.13 -2.29
CA ILE A 14 -1.96 -1.44 -2.92
C ILE A 14 -0.81 -1.81 -3.85
N GLY A 15 -0.29 -0.86 -4.62
CA GLY A 15 0.89 -1.09 -5.47
C GLY A 15 2.13 -1.45 -4.65
N LEU A 16 2.31 -0.81 -3.49
CA LEU A 16 3.39 -1.09 -2.56
C LEU A 16 3.27 -2.50 -1.98
N TRP A 17 2.10 -2.91 -1.51
CA TRP A 17 1.85 -4.28 -1.05
C TRP A 17 2.24 -5.30 -2.12
N LEU A 18 1.75 -5.11 -3.35
CA LEU A 18 2.05 -6.04 -4.44
C LEU A 18 3.57 -6.08 -4.69
N ALA A 19 4.23 -4.94 -4.81
CA ALA A 19 5.65 -4.89 -5.11
C ALA A 19 6.53 -5.43 -3.96
N ALA A 20 6.23 -5.07 -2.72
CA ALA A 20 7.05 -5.43 -1.57
C ALA A 20 6.73 -6.83 -1.05
N ASP A 21 5.50 -7.04 -0.59
CA ASP A 21 5.07 -8.23 0.13
C ASP A 21 4.92 -9.44 -0.80
N GLU A 22 4.46 -9.24 -2.03
CA GLU A 22 4.25 -10.34 -2.99
C GLU A 22 5.48 -10.64 -3.87
N PHE A 23 6.40 -9.68 -4.03
CA PHE A 23 7.57 -9.85 -4.90
C PHE A 23 8.91 -9.66 -4.20
N VAL A 24 9.24 -8.45 -3.71
CA VAL A 24 10.59 -8.13 -3.22
C VAL A 24 10.95 -8.95 -1.98
N LEU A 25 10.09 -9.00 -0.96
CA LEU A 25 10.38 -9.71 0.29
C LEU A 25 10.50 -11.24 0.07
N PRO A 26 9.59 -11.90 -0.68
CA PRO A 26 9.76 -13.31 -1.01
C PRO A 26 10.99 -13.59 -1.86
N TYR A 27 11.29 -12.74 -2.85
CA TYR A 27 12.45 -12.90 -3.73
C TYR A 27 13.77 -12.85 -2.94
N LEU A 28 13.82 -12.01 -1.91
CA LEU A 28 14.97 -11.90 -1.00
C LEU A 28 14.97 -12.97 0.12
N GLY A 29 13.95 -13.83 0.20
CA GLY A 29 13.82 -14.83 1.26
C GLY A 29 13.52 -14.25 2.65
N LEU A 30 13.01 -13.01 2.70
CA LEU A 30 12.68 -12.31 3.94
C LEU A 30 11.26 -12.57 4.43
N SER A 31 10.39 -13.09 3.56
CA SER A 31 9.03 -13.53 3.89
C SER A 31 8.70 -14.86 3.22
N GLN A 32 7.61 -15.50 3.64
CA GLN A 32 7.12 -16.70 2.97
C GLN A 32 6.64 -16.36 1.53
N PRO A 33 6.85 -17.27 0.57
CA PRO A 33 6.37 -17.06 -0.78
C PRO A 33 4.83 -16.95 -0.82
N PRO A 34 4.27 -16.15 -1.74
CA PRO A 34 2.82 -15.91 -1.83
C PRO A 34 1.99 -17.19 -1.86
N GLN A 35 2.48 -18.23 -2.52
CA GLN A 35 1.77 -19.48 -2.71
C GLN A 35 1.62 -20.31 -1.42
N GLN A 36 2.33 -19.95 -0.35
CA GLN A 36 2.25 -20.60 0.96
C GLN A 36 1.32 -19.88 1.94
N ARG A 37 0.80 -18.70 1.58
CA ARG A 37 -0.09 -17.91 2.42
C ARG A 37 -1.54 -18.07 1.98
N ASP A 38 -2.46 -17.98 2.93
CA ASP A 38 -3.89 -18.10 2.65
C ASP A 38 -4.45 -16.82 2.02
N LEU A 39 -5.50 -16.94 1.20
CA LEU A 39 -6.15 -15.78 0.54
C LEU A 39 -6.60 -14.70 1.55
N LYS A 40 -6.96 -15.11 2.76
CA LYS A 40 -7.35 -14.19 3.83
C LYS A 40 -6.18 -13.32 4.31
N GLU A 41 -4.97 -13.86 4.31
CA GLU A 41 -3.75 -13.15 4.70
C GLU A 41 -3.40 -12.08 3.66
N HIS A 42 -3.40 -12.45 2.37
CA HIS A 42 -3.25 -11.49 1.27
C HIS A 42 -4.29 -10.36 1.32
N ALA A 43 -5.57 -10.69 1.53
CA ALA A 43 -6.63 -9.70 1.60
C ALA A 43 -6.46 -8.78 2.82
N TYR A 44 -6.00 -9.32 3.94
CA TYR A 44 -5.73 -8.55 5.15
C TYR A 44 -4.56 -7.59 4.94
N GLU A 45 -3.42 -8.06 4.44
CA GLU A 45 -2.24 -7.24 4.15
C GLU A 45 -2.53 -6.15 3.12
N ALA A 46 -3.24 -6.48 2.03
CA ALA A 46 -3.66 -5.51 1.03
C ALA A 46 -4.57 -4.44 1.64
N SER A 47 -5.48 -4.83 2.54
CA SER A 47 -6.35 -3.88 3.25
C SER A 47 -5.56 -2.95 4.17
N MET A 48 -4.56 -3.46 4.88
CA MET A 48 -3.70 -2.63 5.74
C MET A 48 -2.91 -1.61 4.90
N HIS A 49 -2.45 -2.02 3.70
CA HIS A 49 -1.79 -1.13 2.76
C HIS A 49 -2.75 -0.12 2.11
N ALA A 50 -4.00 -0.50 1.86
CA ALA A 50 -5.03 0.45 1.45
C ALA A 50 -5.29 1.52 2.52
N VAL A 51 -5.33 1.13 3.80
CA VAL A 51 -5.46 2.07 4.94
C VAL A 51 -4.24 2.98 5.03
N TYR A 52 -3.02 2.44 4.86
CA TYR A 52 -1.82 3.26 4.75
C TYR A 52 -1.95 4.31 3.62
N GLY A 53 -2.45 3.89 2.46
CA GLY A 53 -2.72 4.79 1.35
C GLY A 53 -3.78 5.86 1.65
N LEU A 54 -4.85 5.51 2.35
CA LEU A 54 -5.85 6.47 2.84
C LEU A 54 -5.22 7.50 3.78
N CYS A 55 -4.34 7.07 4.68
CA CYS A 55 -3.59 7.98 5.56
C CYS A 55 -2.71 8.93 4.75
N LEU A 56 -2.06 8.45 3.69
CA LEU A 56 -1.26 9.30 2.80
C LEU A 56 -2.11 10.37 2.12
N ASP A 57 -3.29 10.00 1.61
CA ASP A 57 -4.24 10.95 1.05
C ASP A 57 -4.71 11.97 2.10
N ALA A 58 -5.01 11.53 3.32
CA ALA A 58 -5.40 12.43 4.42
C ALA A 58 -4.29 13.43 4.77
N VAL A 59 -3.03 12.98 4.84
CA VAL A 59 -1.88 13.87 5.07
C VAL A 59 -1.73 14.88 3.94
N ASN A 60 -1.92 14.46 2.69
CA ASN A 60 -1.88 15.37 1.56
C ASN A 60 -3.01 16.41 1.60
N LEU A 61 -4.21 16.02 2.03
CA LEU A 61 -5.32 16.95 2.23
C LEU A 61 -5.02 17.96 3.35
N ILE A 62 -4.46 17.52 4.47
CA ILE A 62 -4.04 18.42 5.56
C ILE A 62 -2.95 19.37 5.07
N ARG A 63 -1.95 18.87 4.35
CA ARG A 63 -0.88 19.68 3.75
C ARG A 63 -1.45 20.80 2.88
N ARG A 64 -2.49 20.52 2.09
CA ARG A 64 -3.18 21.51 1.24
C ARG A 64 -3.90 22.61 2.02
N GLN A 65 -4.29 22.36 3.28
CA GLN A 65 -4.98 23.37 4.09
C GLN A 65 -4.02 24.34 4.79
N VAL A 66 -2.75 23.95 4.91
CA VAL A 66 -1.71 24.71 5.64
C VAL A 66 -0.73 25.42 4.70
N ALA A 67 -0.64 24.99 3.43
CA ALA A 67 0.12 25.64 2.37
C ALA A 67 -0.65 26.81 1.75
#